data_AF-A0AAD9GTT1-F1
#
_entry.id   AF-A0AAD9GTT1-F1
#
_cell.length_a   1.000
_cell.length_b   1.000
_cell.length_c   1.000
_cell.angle_alpha   90.00
_cell.angle_beta   90.00
_cell.angle_gamma   90.00
#
_symmetry.space_group_name_H-M   'P 1'
#
loop_
_entity.id
_entity.type
_entity.pdbx_description
1 polymer ?
#
loop_
_entity_poly.entity_id
_entity_poly.type
_entity_poly.pdbx_seq_one_letter_code
_entity_poly.pdbx_strand_id
1 'polypeptide(L)'
;MAAILALKTHGYRLGFIGEAHASDSSVSKLFHVLHGGSKGNTVMYETASKELSVPLDRTLLVTDLKLENCSDNAVISVTLPSLSEDTEEQPLLEQFASDLLNFDQCLDPAGRCFGPFRVLFSQVFYESALSFALVNLKPIVPGHVLVVPKRPVGRFEMLDADEVSDLWISAQLVGKKVEKYYGASSLTFAIQDGKESGQTVQHVHIHVIPRIAQDFECNDDIYTEIEKHERGLHVDNETRTARSEAEMAAEATQLRLLFS
;
A
#
# COMPACT_ATOMS: atom_id res chain seq x y z
N MET A 1 6.53 -7.73 -18.10
CA MET A 1 6.75 -6.37 -17.54
C MET A 1 5.63 -5.96 -16.58
N ALA A 2 4.36 -6.04 -16.99
CA ALA A 2 3.21 -5.66 -16.15
C ALA A 2 3.18 -6.37 -14.78
N ALA A 3 3.44 -7.68 -14.73
CA ALA A 3 3.50 -8.44 -13.48
C ALA A 3 4.60 -7.97 -12.53
N ILE A 4 5.80 -7.63 -13.03
CA ILE A 4 6.91 -7.11 -12.20
C ILE A 4 6.56 -5.72 -11.67
N LEU A 5 5.99 -4.86 -12.52
CA LEU A 5 5.57 -3.53 -12.11
C LEU A 5 4.46 -3.62 -11.06
N ALA A 6 3.50 -4.53 -11.24
CA ALA A 6 2.46 -4.82 -10.27
C ALA A 6 3.03 -5.36 -8.95
N LEU A 7 4.02 -6.25 -8.99
CA LEU A 7 4.72 -6.71 -7.78
C LEU A 7 5.39 -5.54 -7.05
N LYS A 8 6.11 -4.67 -7.77
CA LYS A 8 6.74 -3.48 -7.20
C LYS A 8 5.73 -2.50 -6.61
N THR A 9 4.59 -2.26 -7.28
CA THR A 9 3.53 -1.35 -6.80
C THR A 9 2.83 -1.86 -5.54
N HIS A 10 2.96 -3.15 -5.24
CA HIS A 10 2.46 -3.79 -4.03
C HIS A 10 3.59 -4.16 -3.05
N GLY A 11 4.75 -3.50 -3.18
CA GLY A 11 5.85 -3.62 -2.23
C GLY A 11 6.75 -4.85 -2.40
N TYR A 12 6.50 -5.76 -3.35
CA TYR A 12 7.41 -6.90 -3.56
C TYR A 12 8.71 -6.44 -4.22
N ARG A 13 9.83 -7.06 -3.84
CA ARG A 13 11.12 -6.90 -4.51
C ARG A 13 11.58 -8.26 -5.04
N LEU A 14 11.96 -8.28 -6.31
CA LEU A 14 12.51 -9.47 -6.94
C LEU A 14 14.04 -9.38 -6.91
N GLY A 15 14.66 -10.31 -6.20
CA GLY A 15 16.09 -10.55 -6.23
C GLY A 15 16.44 -11.67 -7.22
N PHE A 16 17.53 -11.52 -7.96
CA PHE A 16 18.04 -12.56 -8.84
C PHE A 16 19.37 -13.08 -8.31
N ILE A 17 19.54 -14.41 -8.22
CA ILE A 17 20.81 -15.05 -7.90
C ILE A 17 21.14 -16.10 -8.95
N GLY A 18 22.12 -15.78 -9.77
CA GLY A 18 22.65 -16.61 -10.84
C GLY A 18 23.58 -15.77 -11.73
N GLU A 19 24.29 -16.42 -12.66
CA GLU A 19 24.89 -15.69 -13.78
C GLU A 19 23.73 -15.25 -14.68
N ALA A 20 23.32 -13.98 -14.57
CA ALA A 20 22.27 -13.45 -15.43
C ALA A 20 22.76 -13.45 -16.89
N HIS A 21 22.42 -14.47 -17.66
CA HIS A 21 22.46 -14.42 -19.12
C HIS A 21 21.27 -13.59 -19.63
N ALA A 22 21.13 -12.37 -19.12
CA ALA A 22 20.15 -11.42 -19.61
C ALA A 22 20.66 -10.88 -20.93
N SER A 23 20.20 -11.45 -22.04
CA SER A 23 20.43 -10.90 -23.39
C SER A 23 19.78 -9.52 -23.58
N ASP A 24 18.90 -9.10 -22.66
CA ASP A 24 18.17 -7.83 -22.73
C ASP A 24 18.38 -6.96 -21.47
N SER A 25 19.18 -5.89 -21.64
CA SER A 25 19.55 -4.93 -20.59
C SER A 25 18.35 -4.19 -19.96
N SER A 26 17.21 -4.16 -20.66
CA SER A 26 16.01 -3.44 -20.26
C SER A 26 15.34 -4.07 -19.04
N VAL A 27 15.36 -5.40 -18.97
CA VAL A 27 14.72 -6.18 -17.91
C VAL A 27 15.61 -6.28 -16.68
N SER A 28 16.93 -6.39 -16.86
CA SER A 28 17.89 -6.42 -15.75
C SER A 28 17.79 -5.21 -14.80
N LYS A 29 17.39 -4.03 -15.31
CA LYS A 29 17.15 -2.82 -14.51
C LYS A 29 15.93 -2.92 -13.59
N LEU A 30 15.03 -3.88 -13.83
CA LEU A 30 13.84 -4.09 -13.00
C LEU A 30 14.11 -5.01 -11.81
N PHE A 31 15.24 -5.72 -11.81
CA PHE A 31 15.62 -6.67 -10.78
C PHE A 31 16.88 -6.18 -10.05
N HIS A 32 16.99 -6.49 -8.76
CA HIS A 32 18.28 -6.39 -8.09
C HIS A 32 19.03 -7.70 -8.31
N VAL A 33 20.13 -7.62 -9.04
CA VAL A 33 20.97 -8.79 -9.36
C VAL A 33 22.04 -8.92 -8.29
N LEU A 34 21.96 -10.00 -7.52
CA LEU A 34 22.91 -10.34 -6.47
C LEU A 34 23.91 -11.36 -7.03
N HIS A 35 25.18 -10.97 -7.07
CA HIS A 35 26.24 -11.82 -7.60
C HIS A 35 26.74 -12.73 -6.47
N GLY A 36 26.08 -13.87 -6.31
CA GLY A 36 26.43 -14.87 -5.32
C GLY A 36 27.36 -15.93 -5.87
N GLY A 37 28.66 -15.86 -5.57
CA GLY A 37 29.54 -17.03 -5.73
C GLY A 37 29.08 -18.17 -4.81
N SER A 38 29.17 -19.41 -5.29
CA SER A 38 28.85 -20.72 -4.67
C SER A 38 28.57 -20.78 -3.14
N LYS A 39 27.53 -20.11 -2.65
CA LYS A 39 27.05 -20.20 -1.25
C LYS A 39 25.64 -20.80 -1.26
N GLY A 40 25.31 -21.54 -0.20
CA GLY A 40 24.00 -22.21 -0.06
C GLY A 40 22.82 -21.24 0.00
N ASN A 41 21.63 -21.73 -0.37
CA ASN A 41 20.42 -20.93 -0.58
C ASN A 41 20.04 -20.03 0.62
N THR A 42 20.12 -20.51 1.87
CA THR A 42 19.75 -19.71 3.06
C THR A 42 20.60 -18.44 3.24
N VAL A 43 21.92 -18.57 3.08
CA VAL A 43 22.86 -17.44 3.19
C VAL A 43 22.60 -16.40 2.09
N MET A 44 22.15 -16.87 0.93
CA MET A 44 21.78 -16.03 -0.19
C MET A 44 20.49 -15.23 0.06
N TYR A 45 19.48 -15.84 0.69
CA TYR A 45 18.24 -15.17 1.08
C TYR A 45 18.47 -14.05 2.10
N GLU A 46 19.23 -14.32 3.17
CA GLU A 46 19.56 -13.31 4.18
C GLU A 46 20.34 -12.13 3.59
N THR A 47 21.28 -12.43 2.69
CA THR A 47 22.05 -11.39 1.98
C THR A 47 21.14 -10.55 1.08
N ALA A 48 20.23 -11.19 0.35
CA ALA A 48 19.26 -10.52 -0.52
C ALA A 48 18.33 -9.59 0.27
N SER A 49 17.73 -10.11 1.34
CA SER A 49 16.85 -9.33 2.23
C SER A 49 17.58 -8.11 2.81
N LYS A 50 18.83 -8.29 3.24
CA LYS A 50 19.65 -7.21 3.79
C LYS A 50 20.04 -6.16 2.75
N GLU A 51 20.46 -6.56 1.56
CA GLU A 51 20.83 -5.63 0.49
C GLU A 51 19.63 -4.88 -0.08
N LEU A 52 18.48 -5.55 -0.19
CA LEU A 52 17.23 -4.95 -0.66
C LEU A 52 16.54 -4.11 0.42
N SER A 53 16.95 -4.24 1.68
CA SER A 53 16.25 -3.67 2.83
C SER A 53 14.76 -4.08 2.86
N VAL A 54 14.47 -5.32 2.45
CA VAL A 54 13.11 -5.89 2.39
C VAL A 54 13.10 -7.21 3.13
N PRO A 55 12.08 -7.50 3.95
CA PRO A 55 11.93 -8.78 4.65
C PRO A 55 12.08 -10.02 3.75
N LEU A 56 12.52 -11.13 4.34
CA LEU A 56 12.78 -12.40 3.65
C LEU A 56 11.55 -12.98 2.94
N ASP A 57 10.40 -12.89 3.58
CA ASP A 57 9.08 -13.28 3.05
C ASP A 57 8.61 -12.43 1.86
N ARG A 58 9.31 -11.32 1.58
CA ARG A 58 9.03 -10.40 0.47
C ARG A 58 10.17 -10.32 -0.55
N THR A 59 11.16 -11.19 -0.41
CA THR A 59 12.32 -11.30 -1.29
C THR A 59 12.26 -12.60 -2.08
N LEU A 60 11.97 -12.49 -3.37
CA LEU A 60 12.01 -13.66 -4.26
C LEU A 60 13.42 -13.89 -4.75
N LEU A 61 13.85 -15.15 -4.73
CA LEU A 61 15.07 -15.59 -5.37
C LEU A 61 14.77 -16.34 -6.65
N VAL A 62 15.25 -15.80 -7.76
CA VAL A 62 15.15 -16.44 -9.07
C VAL A 62 16.51 -17.00 -9.46
N THR A 63 16.59 -18.33 -9.69
CA THR A 63 17.83 -19.01 -10.09
C THR A 63 17.99 -19.08 -11.60
N ASP A 64 16.87 -19.21 -12.34
CA ASP A 64 16.84 -19.13 -13.79
C ASP A 64 15.67 -18.24 -14.23
N LEU A 65 15.96 -17.19 -14.99
CA LEU A 65 14.98 -16.32 -15.61
C LEU A 65 14.93 -16.60 -17.11
N LYS A 66 13.83 -17.16 -17.60
CA LYS A 66 13.56 -17.25 -19.04
C LYS A 66 12.47 -16.25 -19.41
N LEU A 67 12.84 -15.24 -20.19
CA LEU A 67 11.92 -14.30 -20.82
C LEU A 67 11.53 -14.85 -22.18
N GLU A 68 10.25 -15.17 -22.35
CA GLU A 68 9.70 -15.54 -23.66
C GLU A 68 8.76 -14.43 -24.16
N ASN A 69 9.00 -13.98 -25.40
CA ASN A 69 8.27 -12.95 -26.15
C ASN A 69 8.24 -11.54 -25.51
N CYS A 70 9.11 -10.64 -25.99
CA CYS A 70 9.13 -9.21 -25.65
C CYS A 70 8.07 -8.39 -26.42
N SER A 71 6.78 -8.71 -26.27
CA SER A 71 5.66 -7.82 -26.59
C SER A 71 4.81 -7.55 -25.33
N ASP A 72 3.73 -6.77 -25.42
CA ASP A 72 2.92 -6.32 -24.27
C ASP A 72 2.43 -7.46 -23.34
N ASN A 73 2.44 -8.71 -23.82
CA ASN A 73 2.14 -9.94 -23.07
C ASN A 73 3.40 -10.79 -22.75
N ALA A 74 4.50 -10.16 -22.35
CA ALA A 74 5.70 -10.89 -21.95
C ALA A 74 5.43 -11.81 -20.75
N VAL A 75 5.57 -13.12 -20.96
CA VAL A 75 5.49 -14.16 -19.93
C VAL A 75 6.86 -14.29 -19.28
N ILE A 76 6.89 -14.17 -17.96
CA ILE A 76 8.11 -14.33 -17.18
C ILE A 76 8.06 -15.69 -16.53
N SER A 77 8.88 -16.62 -17.03
CA SER A 77 9.04 -17.94 -16.43
C SER A 77 10.21 -17.87 -15.44
N VAL A 78 9.88 -18.03 -14.16
CA VAL A 78 10.82 -18.04 -13.04
C VAL A 78 10.93 -19.46 -12.55
N THR A 79 12.15 -20.03 -12.59
CA THR A 79 12.43 -21.26 -11.85
C THR A 79 12.77 -20.88 -10.43
N LEU A 80 11.95 -21.35 -9.49
CA LEU A 80 12.21 -21.21 -8.06
C LEU A 80 13.11 -22.38 -7.61
N PRO A 81 14.01 -22.16 -6.64
CA PRO A 81 14.88 -23.22 -6.14
C PRO A 81 14.02 -24.38 -5.59
N SER A 82 14.39 -25.61 -5.94
CA SER A 82 13.77 -26.81 -5.37
C SER A 82 13.99 -26.81 -3.86
N LEU A 83 12.91 -26.96 -3.08
CA LEU A 83 12.98 -27.16 -1.63
C LEU A 83 14.00 -28.27 -1.31
N SER A 84 15.13 -27.91 -0.72
CA SER A 84 16.00 -28.89 -0.05
C SER A 84 15.31 -29.34 1.24
N GLU A 85 15.34 -30.63 1.53
CA GLU A 85 14.68 -31.29 2.67
C GLU A 85 15.13 -30.79 4.07
N ASP A 86 16.03 -29.80 4.17
CA ASP A 86 16.78 -29.48 5.39
C ASP A 86 16.65 -28.03 5.92
N THR A 87 15.60 -27.27 5.60
CA THR A 87 15.48 -25.91 6.18
C THR A 87 14.04 -25.52 6.54
N GLU A 88 13.76 -25.48 7.85
CA GLU A 88 12.51 -25.01 8.47
C GLU A 88 12.24 -23.49 8.32
N GLU A 89 13.12 -22.73 7.64
CA GLU A 89 13.02 -21.27 7.53
C GLU A 89 12.99 -20.77 6.07
N GLN A 90 12.34 -21.50 5.16
CA GLN A 90 12.01 -20.92 3.85
C GLN A 90 10.64 -20.23 3.94
N PRO A 91 10.49 -18.96 3.53
CA PRO A 91 9.18 -18.38 3.38
C PRO A 91 8.42 -19.24 2.38
N LEU A 92 7.38 -19.90 2.89
CA LEU A 92 6.65 -20.96 2.23
C LEU A 92 6.25 -20.49 0.84
N LEU A 93 6.70 -21.23 -0.18
CA LEU A 93 6.26 -21.08 -1.56
C LEU A 93 4.72 -20.99 -1.65
N GLU A 94 4.02 -21.66 -0.73
CA GLU A 94 2.57 -21.60 -0.56
C GLU A 94 2.05 -20.27 0.00
N GLN A 95 2.75 -19.64 0.96
CA GLN A 95 2.40 -18.30 1.45
C GLN A 95 2.66 -17.26 0.37
N PHE A 96 3.80 -17.35 -0.32
CA PHE A 96 4.09 -16.51 -1.48
C PHE A 96 3.06 -16.70 -2.60
N ALA A 97 2.73 -17.95 -2.95
CA ALA A 97 1.70 -18.24 -3.93
C ALA A 97 0.33 -17.76 -3.42
N SER A 98 0.00 -17.89 -2.14
CA SER A 98 -1.26 -17.38 -1.58
C SER A 98 -1.33 -15.86 -1.65
N ASP A 99 -0.25 -15.16 -1.33
CA ASP A 99 -0.17 -13.70 -1.43
C ASP A 99 -0.18 -13.22 -2.89
N LEU A 100 0.40 -14.01 -3.80
CA LEU A 100 0.37 -13.82 -5.25
C LEU A 100 -0.95 -14.29 -5.91
N LEU A 101 -1.77 -15.12 -5.25
CA LEU A 101 -3.07 -15.60 -5.73
C LEU A 101 -4.21 -14.75 -5.14
N ASN A 102 -4.05 -14.24 -3.93
CA ASN A 102 -4.85 -13.14 -3.36
C ASN A 102 -4.57 -11.79 -4.05
N PHE A 103 -3.56 -11.76 -4.92
CA PHE A 103 -3.21 -10.67 -5.83
C PHE A 103 -4.36 -10.19 -6.69
N ASP A 104 -5.36 -11.01 -6.98
CA ASP A 104 -6.56 -10.59 -7.73
C ASP A 104 -7.33 -9.47 -7.00
N GLN A 105 -7.27 -9.40 -5.67
CA GLN A 105 -7.87 -8.29 -4.91
C GLN A 105 -7.04 -7.00 -5.00
N CYS A 106 -5.71 -7.13 -5.12
CA CYS A 106 -4.79 -6.01 -5.35
C CYS A 106 -4.82 -5.53 -6.81
N LEU A 107 -5.12 -6.42 -7.75
CA LEU A 107 -5.30 -6.16 -9.17
C LEU A 107 -6.73 -5.83 -9.57
N ASP A 108 -7.69 -5.78 -8.64
CA ASP A 108 -9.10 -5.56 -8.94
C ASP A 108 -9.24 -4.29 -9.82
N PRO A 109 -9.52 -4.44 -11.13
CA PRO A 109 -9.56 -3.31 -12.04
C PRO A 109 -10.77 -2.41 -11.76
N ALA A 110 -11.64 -2.79 -10.82
CA ALA A 110 -12.81 -2.04 -10.42
C ALA A 110 -12.72 -1.45 -8.99
N GLY A 111 -11.58 -1.56 -8.28
CA GLY A 111 -11.40 -0.86 -6.99
C GLY A 111 -10.02 -0.97 -6.31
N ARG A 112 -9.99 -0.63 -5.02
CA ARG A 112 -8.86 -0.82 -4.09
C ARG A 112 -9.35 -1.49 -2.81
N CYS A 113 -8.44 -2.12 -2.06
CA CYS A 113 -8.75 -2.71 -0.75
C CYS A 113 -8.41 -1.74 0.38
N PHE A 114 -9.30 -1.65 1.37
CA PHE A 114 -9.05 -1.00 2.65
C PHE A 114 -9.41 -1.96 3.79
N GLY A 115 -8.43 -2.74 4.26
CA GLY A 115 -8.68 -3.87 5.14
C GLY A 115 -9.58 -4.89 4.44
N PRO A 116 -10.66 -5.38 5.07
CA PRO A 116 -11.61 -6.30 4.43
C PRO A 116 -12.58 -5.60 3.46
N PHE A 117 -12.54 -4.26 3.38
CA PHE A 117 -13.51 -3.48 2.59
C PHE A 117 -13.01 -3.22 1.17
N ARG A 118 -13.96 -3.28 0.23
CA ARG A 118 -13.73 -2.88 -1.15
C ARG A 118 -14.07 -1.41 -1.34
N VAL A 119 -13.09 -0.63 -1.78
CA VAL A 119 -13.21 0.80 -2.11
C VAL A 119 -13.39 0.95 -3.61
N LEU A 120 -14.48 1.57 -4.04
CA LEU A 120 -14.75 1.83 -5.45
C LEU A 120 -13.82 2.95 -5.95
N PHE A 121 -13.37 2.88 -7.21
CA PHE A 121 -12.59 3.97 -7.83
C PHE A 121 -13.31 5.31 -7.80
N SER A 122 -14.65 5.29 -7.83
CA SER A 122 -15.46 6.50 -7.68
C SER A 122 -15.18 7.23 -6.36
N GLN A 123 -14.67 6.57 -5.32
CA GLN A 123 -14.32 7.15 -4.03
C GLN A 123 -12.82 7.49 -3.90
N VAL A 124 -11.98 6.97 -4.80
CA VAL A 124 -10.53 7.23 -4.85
C VAL A 124 -10.25 8.45 -5.73
N PHE A 125 -9.50 9.43 -5.23
CA PHE A 125 -9.24 10.69 -5.94
C PHE A 125 -7.76 10.95 -6.26
N TYR A 126 -6.85 10.16 -5.71
CA TYR A 126 -5.42 10.26 -5.99
C TYR A 126 -4.77 8.89 -5.86
N GLU A 127 -3.78 8.62 -6.70
CA GLU A 127 -2.95 7.43 -6.65
C GLU A 127 -1.48 7.77 -6.92
N SER A 128 -0.60 7.17 -6.14
CA SER A 128 0.83 7.15 -6.38
C SER A 128 1.24 5.75 -6.87
N ALA A 129 2.54 5.45 -6.84
CA ALA A 129 3.03 4.10 -7.10
C ALA A 129 2.56 3.11 -6.03
N LEU A 130 2.68 3.46 -4.73
CA LEU A 130 2.49 2.54 -3.60
C LEU A 130 1.30 2.89 -2.71
N SER A 131 0.65 4.02 -2.92
CA SER A 131 -0.43 4.54 -2.08
C SER A 131 -1.61 5.05 -2.92
N PHE A 132 -2.74 5.25 -2.26
CA PHE A 132 -3.91 5.91 -2.83
C PHE A 132 -4.60 6.76 -1.76
N ALA A 133 -5.40 7.74 -2.19
CA ALA A 133 -6.21 8.55 -1.30
C ALA A 133 -7.70 8.44 -1.64
N LEU A 134 -8.52 8.29 -0.61
CA LEU A 134 -9.96 8.13 -0.71
C LEU A 134 -10.71 9.11 0.18
N VAL A 135 -11.94 9.42 -0.20
CA VAL A 135 -12.84 10.21 0.65
C VAL A 135 -13.39 9.35 1.79
N ASN A 136 -13.58 9.94 2.99
CA ASN A 136 -13.99 9.19 4.18
C ASN A 136 -15.51 8.95 4.20
N LEU A 137 -15.98 7.76 4.59
CA LEU A 137 -17.42 7.46 4.74
C LEU A 137 -18.12 8.35 5.78
N LYS A 138 -17.42 8.67 6.89
CA LYS A 138 -17.94 9.48 8.02
C LYS A 138 -16.95 10.62 8.39
N PRO A 139 -16.74 11.62 7.51
CA PRO A 139 -15.65 12.59 7.63
C PRO A 139 -15.82 13.55 8.81
N ILE A 140 -14.96 13.49 9.84
CA ILE A 140 -15.05 14.32 11.08
C ILE A 140 -15.38 15.79 10.80
N VAL A 141 -14.69 16.38 9.83
CA VAL A 141 -14.96 17.71 9.28
C VAL A 141 -14.97 17.62 7.76
N PRO A 142 -15.54 18.62 7.04
CA PRO A 142 -15.45 18.68 5.58
C PRO A 142 -13.99 18.55 5.10
N GLY A 143 -13.76 17.68 4.12
CA GLY A 143 -12.43 17.43 3.59
C GLY A 143 -11.55 16.46 4.38
N HIS A 144 -12.07 15.83 5.44
CA HIS A 144 -11.40 14.68 6.06
C HIS A 144 -11.33 13.51 5.07
N VAL A 145 -10.13 13.24 4.60
CA VAL A 145 -9.80 12.14 3.67
C VAL A 145 -8.76 11.19 4.28
N LEU A 146 -8.59 10.02 3.67
CA LEU A 146 -7.63 9.01 4.08
C LEU A 146 -6.58 8.81 3.00
N VAL A 147 -5.33 8.59 3.41
CA VAL A 147 -4.23 8.13 2.53
C VAL A 147 -3.75 6.77 3.01
N VAL A 148 -3.71 5.81 2.12
CA VAL A 148 -3.62 4.37 2.43
C VAL A 148 -2.58 3.73 1.51
N PRO A 149 -1.68 2.87 2.01
CA PRO A 149 -0.80 2.08 1.16
C PRO A 149 -1.65 1.07 0.36
N LYS A 150 -1.19 0.67 -0.83
CA LYS A 150 -1.90 -0.34 -1.63
C LYS A 150 -1.81 -1.72 -1.02
N ARG A 151 -0.70 -2.02 -0.32
CA ARG A 151 -0.50 -3.29 0.37
C ARG A 151 -1.24 -3.28 1.72
N PRO A 152 -2.18 -4.21 1.95
CA PRO A 152 -3.01 -4.23 3.15
C PRO A 152 -2.26 -4.73 4.38
N VAL A 153 -1.51 -3.85 5.04
CA VAL A 153 -0.84 -4.14 6.32
C VAL A 153 -1.54 -3.50 7.50
N GLY A 154 -1.70 -4.25 8.59
CA GLY A 154 -2.38 -3.75 9.79
C GLY A 154 -1.57 -2.77 10.63
N ARG A 155 -0.22 -2.85 10.59
CA ARG A 155 0.67 -2.07 11.46
C ARG A 155 1.69 -1.25 10.69
N PHE A 156 2.00 -0.05 11.17
CA PHE A 156 2.94 0.87 10.53
C PHE A 156 4.35 0.29 10.41
N GLU A 157 4.79 -0.48 11.42
CA GLU A 157 6.10 -1.16 11.41
C GLU A 157 6.26 -2.20 10.29
N MET A 158 5.16 -2.66 9.69
CA MET A 158 5.18 -3.64 8.61
C MET A 158 5.40 -3.00 7.24
N LEU A 159 5.38 -1.66 7.14
CA LEU A 159 5.70 -0.94 5.91
C LEU A 159 7.21 -0.97 5.67
N ASP A 160 7.61 -1.12 4.41
CA ASP A 160 9.01 -0.90 4.03
C ASP A 160 9.31 0.60 3.86
N ALA A 161 10.60 0.93 3.72
CA ALA A 161 11.05 2.32 3.63
C ALA A 161 10.46 3.08 2.42
N ASP A 162 10.26 2.39 1.30
CA ASP A 162 9.70 2.99 0.08
C ASP A 162 8.20 3.28 0.27
N GLU A 163 7.46 2.37 0.91
CA GLU A 163 6.07 2.55 1.28
C GLU A 163 5.88 3.67 2.29
N VAL A 164 6.72 3.74 3.34
CA VAL A 164 6.68 4.85 4.31
C VAL A 164 6.92 6.18 3.61
N SER A 165 7.91 6.25 2.73
CA SER A 165 8.24 7.46 1.98
C SER A 165 7.10 7.88 1.06
N ASP A 166 6.62 6.96 0.22
CA ASP A 166 5.52 7.21 -0.73
C ASP A 166 4.21 7.60 -0.02
N LEU A 167 3.90 6.97 1.12
CA LEU A 167 2.72 7.26 1.93
C LEU A 167 2.74 8.69 2.48
N TRP A 168 3.87 9.13 3.05
CA TRP A 168 3.99 10.49 3.60
C TRP A 168 4.12 11.57 2.52
N ILE A 169 4.79 11.30 1.40
CA ILE A 169 4.81 12.21 0.24
C ILE A 169 3.39 12.38 -0.31
N SER A 170 2.64 11.29 -0.42
CA SER A 170 1.23 11.30 -0.81
C SER A 170 0.37 12.10 0.17
N ALA A 171 0.53 11.87 1.48
CA ALA A 171 -0.20 12.60 2.51
C ALA A 171 0.11 14.11 2.50
N GLN A 172 1.38 14.48 2.33
CA GLN A 172 1.78 15.88 2.19
C GLN A 172 1.13 16.54 0.97
N LEU A 173 1.18 15.89 -0.19
CA LEU A 173 0.58 16.39 -1.43
C LEU A 173 -0.94 16.53 -1.29
N VAL A 174 -1.61 15.47 -0.80
CA VAL A 174 -3.06 15.46 -0.57
C VAL A 174 -3.44 16.57 0.40
N GLY A 175 -2.78 16.65 1.56
CA GLY A 175 -2.97 17.67 2.58
C GLY A 175 -2.95 19.08 1.99
N LYS A 176 -1.91 19.42 1.23
CA LYS A 176 -1.80 20.74 0.58
C LYS A 176 -2.98 21.05 -0.35
N LYS A 177 -3.49 20.06 -1.08
CA LYS A 177 -4.60 20.24 -2.02
C LYS A 177 -5.93 20.38 -1.28
N VAL A 178 -6.19 19.52 -0.29
CA VAL A 178 -7.44 19.57 0.49
C VAL A 178 -7.49 20.82 1.37
N GLU A 179 -6.39 21.22 2.01
CA GLU A 179 -6.33 22.45 2.81
C GLU A 179 -6.78 23.66 1.99
N LYS A 180 -6.17 23.83 0.80
CA LYS A 180 -6.51 24.93 -0.11
C LYS A 180 -7.96 24.83 -0.61
N TYR A 181 -8.42 23.65 -0.99
CA TYR A 181 -9.74 23.46 -1.59
C TYR A 181 -10.87 23.74 -0.59
N TYR A 182 -10.73 23.30 0.66
CA TYR A 182 -11.73 23.52 1.71
C TYR A 182 -11.55 24.85 2.45
N GLY A 183 -10.62 25.72 2.03
CA GLY A 183 -10.38 27.01 2.68
C GLY A 183 -9.86 26.90 4.11
N ALA A 184 -9.18 25.80 4.42
CA ALA A 184 -8.51 25.58 5.69
C ALA A 184 -7.20 26.37 5.76
N SER A 185 -6.70 26.56 6.98
CA SER A 185 -5.43 27.25 7.26
C SER A 185 -4.43 26.38 8.02
N SER A 186 -4.82 25.15 8.36
CA SER A 186 -3.99 24.17 9.05
C SER A 186 -4.47 22.76 8.73
N LEU A 187 -3.65 21.76 9.08
CA LEU A 187 -3.93 20.34 8.88
C LEU A 187 -3.62 19.55 10.16
N THR A 188 -4.44 18.54 10.43
CA THR A 188 -4.10 17.45 11.35
C THR A 188 -3.83 16.20 10.53
N PHE A 189 -2.65 15.61 10.72
CA PHE A 189 -2.30 14.29 10.24
C PHE A 189 -2.29 13.32 11.42
N ALA A 190 -3.00 12.20 11.33
CA ALA A 190 -3.05 11.21 12.39
C ALA A 190 -2.97 9.78 11.84
N ILE A 191 -2.26 8.92 12.56
CA ILE A 191 -2.24 7.47 12.35
C ILE A 191 -2.64 6.84 13.67
N GLN A 192 -3.62 5.94 13.64
CA GLN A 192 -3.94 5.06 14.75
C GLN A 192 -3.34 3.68 14.43
N ASP A 193 -2.13 3.45 14.94
CA ASP A 193 -1.40 2.20 14.74
C ASP A 193 -1.71 1.18 15.86
N GLY A 194 -2.65 0.27 15.60
CA GLY A 194 -3.07 -0.77 16.54
C GLY A 194 -4.35 -0.44 17.32
N LYS A 195 -5.00 -1.48 17.85
CA LYS A 195 -6.32 -1.40 18.49
C LYS A 195 -6.38 -0.39 19.64
N GLU A 196 -5.36 -0.36 20.48
CA GLU A 196 -5.26 0.49 21.67
C GLU A 196 -5.08 1.98 21.31
N SER A 197 -4.69 2.28 20.07
CA SER A 197 -4.66 3.66 19.53
C SER A 197 -5.98 4.08 18.88
N GLY A 198 -6.97 3.17 18.84
CA GLY A 198 -8.29 3.39 18.24
C GLY A 198 -8.43 2.91 16.79
N GLN A 199 -7.47 2.15 16.26
CA GLN A 199 -7.56 1.58 14.92
C GLN A 199 -8.74 0.61 14.79
N THR A 200 -9.57 0.76 13.76
CA THR A 200 -10.70 -0.16 13.53
C THR A 200 -10.59 -0.99 12.27
N VAL A 201 -10.08 -0.39 11.20
CA VAL A 201 -9.72 -1.10 9.99
C VAL A 201 -8.26 -1.49 10.12
N GLN A 202 -7.99 -2.81 10.12
CA GLN A 202 -6.63 -3.36 10.16
C GLN A 202 -5.91 -3.18 8.81
N HIS A 203 -5.76 -1.93 8.42
CA HIS A 203 -4.96 -1.47 7.29
C HIS A 203 -4.45 -0.09 7.67
N VAL A 204 -3.13 0.14 7.66
CA VAL A 204 -2.52 1.46 7.92
C VAL A 204 -3.19 2.53 7.07
N HIS A 205 -3.56 3.64 7.68
CA HIS A 205 -4.09 4.80 6.97
C HIS A 205 -3.74 6.09 7.73
N ILE A 206 -3.46 7.15 6.98
CA ILE A 206 -3.27 8.49 7.50
C ILE A 206 -4.58 9.24 7.36
N HIS A 207 -5.14 9.72 8.46
CA HIS A 207 -6.19 10.73 8.44
C HIS A 207 -5.56 12.05 8.04
N VAL A 208 -6.09 12.68 7.00
CA VAL A 208 -5.73 14.03 6.57
C VAL A 208 -6.93 14.92 6.80
N ILE A 209 -6.84 15.80 7.80
CA ILE A 209 -7.96 16.57 8.31
C ILE A 209 -7.67 18.07 8.17
N PRO A 210 -8.30 18.77 7.20
CA PRO A 210 -8.23 20.23 7.09
C PRO A 210 -8.85 20.90 8.31
N ARG A 211 -8.17 21.93 8.84
CA ARG A 211 -8.55 22.65 10.06
C ARG A 211 -8.84 24.11 9.74
N ILE A 212 -9.95 24.62 10.29
CA ILE A 212 -10.30 26.04 10.28
C ILE A 212 -10.34 26.57 11.71
N ALA A 213 -10.18 27.88 11.88
CA ALA A 213 -10.26 28.48 13.20
C ALA A 213 -11.61 28.14 13.87
N GLN A 214 -11.55 27.64 15.11
CA GLN A 214 -12.73 27.30 15.93
C GLN A 214 -13.62 26.19 15.33
N ASP A 215 -13.04 25.28 14.54
CA ASP A 215 -13.74 24.04 14.16
C ASP A 215 -14.08 23.14 15.36
N PHE A 216 -13.29 23.23 16.43
CA PHE A 216 -13.56 22.64 17.74
C PHE A 216 -13.45 23.69 18.85
N GLU A 217 -14.18 23.49 19.94
CA GLU A 217 -14.08 24.33 21.14
C GLU A 217 -12.72 24.13 21.82
N CYS A 218 -12.31 22.87 22.03
CA CYS A 218 -10.94 22.52 22.43
C CYS A 218 -10.24 21.83 21.27
N ASN A 219 -9.01 22.26 20.92
CA ASN A 219 -8.28 21.66 19.80
C ASN A 219 -8.08 20.15 19.95
N ASP A 220 -7.91 19.66 21.18
CA ASP A 220 -7.68 18.24 21.48
C ASP A 220 -8.96 17.39 21.36
N ASP A 221 -10.14 18.01 21.20
CA ASP A 221 -11.39 17.28 20.95
C ASP A 221 -11.34 16.49 19.64
N ILE A 222 -10.47 16.87 18.70
CA ILE A 222 -10.25 16.13 17.47
C ILE A 222 -9.86 14.67 17.73
N TYR A 223 -9.07 14.38 18.77
CA TYR A 223 -8.66 13.01 19.11
C TYR A 223 -9.85 12.21 19.65
N THR A 224 -10.66 12.85 20.49
CA THR A 224 -11.90 12.28 21.00
C THR A 224 -12.87 11.96 19.87
N GLU A 225 -12.99 12.86 18.88
CA GLU A 225 -13.84 12.62 17.73
C GLU A 225 -13.29 11.50 16.85
N ILE A 226 -12.01 11.50 16.50
CA ILE A 226 -11.39 10.39 15.75
C ILE A 226 -11.73 9.06 16.42
N GLU A 227 -11.52 8.93 17.74
CA GLU A 227 -11.82 7.70 18.48
C GLU A 227 -13.31 7.30 18.46
N LYS A 228 -14.23 8.26 18.62
CA LYS A 228 -15.69 7.99 18.58
C LYS A 228 -16.14 7.48 17.22
N HIS A 229 -15.61 8.05 16.13
CA HIS A 229 -16.01 7.69 14.77
C HIS A 229 -15.52 6.31 14.37
N GLU A 230 -14.34 5.95 14.84
CA GLU A 230 -13.72 4.66 14.61
C GLU A 230 -14.49 3.54 15.35
N ARG A 231 -14.80 3.67 16.64
CA ARG A 231 -15.51 2.60 17.40
C ARG A 231 -16.91 2.24 16.86
N GLY A 232 -17.53 3.08 16.02
CA GLY A 232 -18.90 2.95 15.51
C GLY A 232 -19.10 2.22 14.18
N LEU A 233 -18.19 1.30 13.79
CA LEU A 233 -18.39 0.45 12.59
C LEU A 233 -19.39 -0.70 12.80
N HIS A 234 -19.82 -0.95 14.03
CA HIS A 234 -21.02 -1.76 14.30
C HIS A 234 -22.25 -0.86 14.16
N VAL A 235 -23.20 -1.34 13.37
CA VAL A 235 -24.51 -0.72 13.08
C VAL A 235 -25.08 -0.07 14.35
N ASP A 236 -25.44 1.20 14.24
CA ASP A 236 -26.03 2.10 15.25
C ASP A 236 -25.03 2.88 16.14
N ASN A 237 -24.58 4.03 15.64
CA ASN A 237 -24.14 5.14 16.50
C ASN A 237 -24.87 6.43 16.07
N GLU A 238 -25.67 6.98 16.98
CA GLU A 238 -26.82 7.87 16.74
C GLU A 238 -26.51 9.34 16.36
N THR A 239 -25.26 9.73 16.06
CA THR A 239 -24.95 11.17 15.89
C THR A 239 -24.51 11.60 14.50
N ARG A 240 -24.00 10.71 13.62
CA ARG A 240 -23.57 11.08 12.25
C ARG A 240 -23.88 10.00 11.21
N THR A 241 -24.67 10.38 10.20
CA THR A 241 -25.10 9.50 9.10
C THR A 241 -23.94 9.21 8.15
N ALA A 242 -23.77 7.94 7.77
CA ALA A 242 -22.84 7.58 6.71
C ALA A 242 -23.23 8.28 5.40
N ARG A 243 -22.25 8.78 4.66
CA ARG A 243 -22.50 9.40 3.36
C ARG A 243 -22.92 8.34 2.35
N SER A 244 -23.78 8.74 1.41
CA SER A 244 -24.11 7.90 0.26
C SER A 244 -22.92 7.76 -0.68
N GLU A 245 -22.88 6.66 -1.44
CA GLU A 245 -21.85 6.46 -2.46
C GLU A 245 -21.83 7.59 -3.50
N ALA A 246 -23.00 8.16 -3.84
CA ALA A 246 -23.12 9.26 -4.79
C ALA A 246 -22.45 10.54 -4.26
N GLU A 247 -22.64 10.87 -2.98
CA GLU A 247 -21.98 12.02 -2.34
C GLU A 247 -20.46 11.84 -2.29
N MET A 248 -20.01 10.64 -1.90
CA MET A 248 -18.58 10.31 -1.90
C MET A 248 -17.98 10.40 -3.31
N ALA A 249 -18.69 9.88 -4.31
CA ALA A 249 -18.25 9.93 -5.70
C ALA A 249 -18.17 11.36 -6.25
N ALA A 250 -19.13 12.21 -5.88
CA ALA A 250 -19.14 13.61 -6.26
C ALA A 250 -17.94 14.36 -5.66
N GLU A 251 -17.67 14.18 -4.35
CA GLU A 251 -16.52 14.80 -3.68
C GLU A 251 -15.20 14.33 -4.29
N ALA A 252 -15.01 13.01 -4.44
CA ALA A 252 -13.80 12.47 -5.04
C ALA A 252 -13.59 12.99 -6.48
N THR A 253 -14.66 13.20 -7.24
CA THR A 253 -14.60 13.80 -8.58
C THR A 253 -14.07 15.24 -8.55
N GLN A 254 -14.52 16.05 -7.60
CA GLN A 254 -13.98 17.40 -7.45
C GLN A 254 -12.51 17.39 -7.03
N LEU A 255 -12.15 16.51 -6.09
CA LEU A 255 -10.78 16.40 -5.60
C LEU A 255 -9.81 15.90 -6.68
N ARG A 256 -10.23 14.98 -7.58
CA ARG A 256 -9.38 14.49 -8.70
C ARG A 256 -8.86 15.63 -9.57
N LEU A 257 -9.68 16.66 -9.80
CA LEU A 257 -9.31 17.83 -10.61
C LEU A 257 -8.15 18.64 -10.01
N LEU A 258 -7.77 18.39 -8.76
CA LEU A 258 -6.66 19.06 -8.09
C LEU A 258 -5.30 18.42 -8.37
N PHE A 259 -5.30 17.21 -8.94
CA PHE A 259 -4.10 16.38 -9.18
C PHE A 259 -3.82 16.14 -10.67
N SER A 260 -4.62 16.73 -11.57
CA SER A 260 -4.37 16.81 -13.00
C SER A 260 -3.26 17.79 -13.37
#